data_AF-M3TBP5-F1
#
_entry.id   AF-M3TBP5-F1
#
_cell.length_a   1.000
_cell.length_b   1.000
_cell.length_c   1.000
_cell.angle_alpha   90.00
_cell.angle_beta   90.00
_cell.angle_gamma   90.00
#
_symmetry.space_group_name_H-M   'P 1'
#
loop_
_entity.id
_entity.type
_entity.pdbx_description
1 polymer ?
#
loop_
_entity_poly.entity_id
_entity_poly.type
_entity_poly.pdbx_seq_one_letter_code
_entity_poly.pdbx_strand_id
1 'polypeptide(L)'
;MIGGRGEAVSDNYSVDVSFVRRGNAGADRLDTSLDVRLRRSEKLEVAARARSLGVKSSGWARAVIRDALDVGRADVAALHREAARQPDPERAGVVTQLRGVGVALNQEQRRRNHGFKVLDAVYERLKGSGQLDEELREKLFAAATALADETHAELIAEAIEKVDTMRVTFGDETRL
;
A
#
# COMPACT_ATOMS: atom_id res chain seq x y z
N MET A 1 15.67 0.98 31.85
CA MET A 1 14.49 1.81 31.49
C MET A 1 15.03 2.94 30.63
N ILE A 2 14.66 3.15 29.37
CA ILE A 2 13.40 2.93 28.65
C ILE A 2 13.73 2.36 27.27
N GLY A 3 13.02 1.31 26.85
CA GLY A 3 13.09 0.76 25.50
C GLY A 3 12.22 1.58 24.53
N GLY A 4 12.73 1.79 23.32
CA GLY A 4 11.99 2.31 22.19
C GLY A 4 11.87 1.22 21.12
N ARG A 5 10.64 0.79 20.87
CA ARG A 5 10.24 -0.30 19.98
C ARG A 5 10.79 -0.12 18.57
N GLY A 6 11.33 -1.21 18.01
CA GLY A 6 11.41 -1.41 16.58
C GLY A 6 9.99 -1.47 16.01
N GLU A 7 9.62 -0.46 15.25
CA GLU A 7 8.41 -0.47 14.45
C GLU A 7 8.75 -1.20 13.14
N ALA A 8 8.23 -2.42 13.02
CA ALA A 8 8.30 -3.20 11.80
C ALA A 8 7.56 -2.43 10.70
N VAL A 9 8.33 -1.82 9.81
CA VAL A 9 7.82 -1.28 8.54
C VAL A 9 7.21 -2.46 7.79
N SER A 10 5.90 -2.37 7.56
CA SER A 10 5.10 -3.36 6.87
C SER A 10 5.57 -3.54 5.43
N ASP A 11 6.07 -4.73 5.09
CA ASP A 11 6.47 -5.19 3.76
C ASP A 11 5.28 -5.35 2.76
N ASN A 12 4.12 -4.73 3.01
CA ASN A 12 2.90 -4.95 2.22
C ASN A 12 2.59 -3.88 1.17
N TYR A 13 3.52 -2.97 0.89
CA TYR A 13 3.47 -2.13 -0.30
C TYR A 13 4.42 -2.67 -1.35
N SER A 14 3.98 -3.70 -2.09
CA SER A 14 4.53 -3.97 -3.43
C SER A 14 4.03 -2.87 -4.36
N VAL A 15 4.55 -1.66 -4.20
CA VAL A 15 4.55 -0.69 -5.29
C VAL A 15 5.42 -1.35 -6.36
N ASP A 16 4.84 -1.57 -7.54
CA ASP A 16 5.60 -1.90 -8.73
C ASP A 16 6.47 -0.69 -9.06
N VAL A 17 7.62 -0.58 -8.38
CA VAL A 17 8.65 0.43 -8.63
C VAL A 17 9.47 -0.03 -9.84
N SER A 18 8.80 -0.26 -10.96
CA SER A 18 9.46 -0.36 -12.26
C SER A 18 9.97 1.01 -12.75
N PHE A 19 9.65 2.09 -12.03
CA PHE A 19 10.32 3.38 -12.11
C PHE A 19 11.54 3.42 -11.18
N VAL A 20 12.63 2.73 -11.52
CA VAL A 20 14.05 3.12 -11.33
C VAL A 20 14.89 1.86 -11.65
N ARG A 21 15.06 1.59 -12.94
CA ARG A 21 16.36 1.14 -13.47
C ARG A 21 16.41 1.26 -15.00
N ARG A 22 16.36 2.49 -15.51
CA ARG A 22 17.02 2.77 -16.80
C ARG A 22 18.52 2.96 -16.53
N GLY A 23 19.17 1.88 -16.10
CA GLY A 23 20.62 1.78 -16.06
C GLY A 23 21.11 1.42 -17.46
N ASN A 24 22.01 2.24 -18.00
CA ASN A 24 22.62 2.18 -19.33
C ASN A 24 21.80 2.78 -20.50
N ALA A 25 21.43 4.06 -20.38
CA ALA A 25 21.70 4.94 -21.50
C ALA A 25 23.06 5.60 -21.20
N GLY A 26 24.06 5.43 -22.07
CA GLY A 26 25.34 6.11 -21.92
C GLY A 26 25.10 7.60 -21.69
N ALA A 27 25.92 8.24 -20.85
CA ALA A 27 25.79 9.66 -20.51
C ALA A 27 25.48 10.48 -21.76
N ASP A 28 24.21 10.84 -21.93
CA ASP A 28 23.70 11.51 -23.11
C ASP A 28 24.38 12.88 -23.15
N ARG A 29 25.41 12.99 -23.99
CA ARG A 29 26.20 14.21 -24.10
C ARG A 29 25.31 15.26 -24.73
N LEU A 30 25.27 16.44 -24.12
CA LEU A 30 24.60 17.59 -24.72
C LEU A 30 25.35 17.97 -25.99
N ASP A 31 24.83 17.54 -27.13
CA ASP A 31 25.41 17.76 -28.46
C ASP A 31 24.62 18.80 -29.28
N THR A 32 23.42 19.16 -28.80
CA THR A 32 22.51 20.09 -29.46
C THR A 32 22.44 21.43 -28.71
N SER A 33 22.37 22.53 -29.46
CA SER A 33 22.26 23.89 -28.92
C SER A 33 20.91 24.53 -29.23
N LEU A 34 20.41 25.34 -28.28
CA LEU A 34 19.25 26.20 -28.46
C LEU A 34 19.68 27.66 -28.23
N ASP A 35 19.63 28.47 -29.27
CA ASP A 35 19.93 29.91 -29.19
C ASP A 35 18.65 30.71 -28.91
N VAL A 36 18.64 31.44 -27.79
CA VAL A 36 17.50 32.25 -27.36
C VAL A 36 17.93 33.70 -27.18
N ARG A 37 17.24 34.62 -27.85
CA ARG A 37 17.43 36.06 -27.65
C ARG A 37 16.67 36.50 -26.42
N LEU A 38 17.39 37.05 -25.44
CA LEU A 38 16.85 37.57 -24.20
C LEU A 38 17.10 39.08 -24.10
N ARG A 39 16.18 39.78 -23.46
CA ARG A 39 16.41 41.14 -22.97
C ARG A 39 17.50 41.10 -21.89
N ARG A 40 18.13 42.25 -21.68
CA ARG A 40 19.15 42.40 -20.62
C ARG A 40 18.57 42.10 -19.23
N SER A 41 17.34 42.54 -18.96
CA SER A 41 16.64 42.27 -17.69
C SER A 41 16.41 40.78 -17.47
N GLU A 42 15.86 40.09 -18.48
CA GLU A 42 15.60 38.63 -18.44
C GLU A 42 16.89 37.86 -18.19
N LYS A 43 17.99 38.22 -18.87
CA LYS A 43 19.31 37.60 -18.63
C LYS A 43 19.78 37.77 -17.18
N LEU A 44 19.55 38.94 -16.57
CA LEU A 44 19.93 39.20 -15.18
C LEU A 44 19.07 38.41 -14.19
N GLU A 45 17.77 38.29 -14.45
CA GLU A 45 16.87 37.47 -13.63
C GLU A 45 17.27 35.99 -13.66
N VAL A 46 17.54 35.45 -14.85
CA VAL A 46 18.05 34.08 -15.02
C VAL A 46 19.36 33.89 -14.25
N ALA A 47 20.29 34.84 -14.33
CA ALA A 47 21.54 34.78 -13.58
C ALA A 47 21.32 34.83 -12.07
N ALA A 48 20.39 35.65 -11.58
CA ALA A 48 20.06 35.75 -10.17
C ALA A 48 19.45 34.44 -9.64
N ARG A 49 18.49 33.86 -10.36
CA ARG A 49 17.83 32.59 -10.00
C ARG A 49 18.80 31.41 -10.03
N ALA A 50 19.69 31.36 -11.03
CA ALA A 50 20.72 30.33 -11.09
C ALA A 50 21.71 30.46 -9.92
N ARG A 51 22.11 31.69 -9.59
CA ARG A 51 23.02 31.96 -8.47
C ARG A 51 22.41 31.57 -7.11
N SER A 52 21.13 31.84 -6.88
CA SER A 52 20.46 31.43 -5.63
C SER A 52 20.43 29.92 -5.43
N LEU A 53 20.59 29.14 -6.52
CA LEU A 53 20.59 27.68 -6.50
C LEU A 53 22.00 27.09 -6.68
N GLY A 54 23.05 27.92 -6.74
CA GLY A 54 24.43 27.45 -6.91
C GLY A 54 24.76 26.83 -8.27
N VAL A 55 23.94 27.08 -9.30
CA VAL A 55 24.10 26.48 -10.64
C VAL A 55 24.42 27.53 -11.70
N LYS A 56 24.92 27.08 -12.85
CA LYS A 56 25.09 27.94 -14.05
C LYS A 56 23.72 28.29 -14.65
N SER A 57 23.60 29.48 -15.23
CA SER A 57 22.38 29.95 -15.92
C SER A 57 21.86 28.96 -16.98
N SER A 58 22.75 28.33 -17.74
CA SER A 58 22.38 27.29 -18.71
C SER A 58 21.83 26.03 -18.06
N GLY A 59 22.38 25.63 -16.91
CA GLY A 59 21.89 24.51 -16.12
C GLY A 59 20.50 24.78 -15.56
N TRP A 60 20.29 25.99 -15.04
CA TRP A 60 18.98 26.45 -14.56
C TRP A 60 17.94 26.49 -15.68
N ALA A 61 18.25 27.12 -16.81
CA ALA A 61 17.32 27.23 -17.95
C ALA A 61 16.93 25.84 -18.49
N ARG A 62 17.91 24.93 -18.61
CA ARG A 62 17.65 23.55 -19.02
C ARG A 62 16.76 22.81 -18.02
N ALA A 63 16.94 23.03 -16.72
CA ALA A 63 16.08 22.43 -15.70
C ALA A 63 14.63 22.92 -15.83
N VAL A 64 14.44 24.22 -16.05
CA VAL A 64 13.11 24.81 -16.29
C VAL A 64 12.47 24.26 -17.57
N ILE A 65 13.22 24.13 -18.67
CA ILE A 65 12.72 23.54 -19.92
C ILE A 65 12.33 22.07 -19.69
N ARG A 66 13.16 21.30 -18.98
CA ARG A 66 12.82 19.90 -18.64
C ARG A 66 11.58 19.81 -17.75
N ASP A 67 11.44 20.69 -16.76
CA ASP A 67 10.25 20.76 -15.90
C ASP A 67 9.00 21.08 -16.73
N ALA A 68 9.10 21.99 -17.69
CA ALA A 68 7.99 22.33 -18.58
C ALA A 68 7.64 21.23 -19.60
N LEU A 69 8.63 20.43 -20.01
CA LEU A 69 8.45 19.27 -20.89
C LEU A 69 8.06 18.01 -20.13
N ASP A 70 8.12 18.03 -18.79
CA ASP A 70 7.73 16.90 -17.98
C ASP A 70 6.20 16.77 -17.97
N VAL A 71 5.70 15.87 -18.82
CA VAL A 71 4.27 15.55 -18.94
C VAL A 71 3.68 15.13 -17.59
N GLY A 72 4.49 14.50 -16.73
CA GLY A 72 4.08 14.07 -15.39
C GLY A 72 3.82 15.23 -14.42
N ARG A 73 4.27 16.46 -14.72
CA ARG A 73 4.06 17.62 -13.84
C ARG A 73 2.59 17.97 -13.67
N ALA A 74 1.79 17.87 -14.74
CA ALA A 74 0.36 18.14 -14.69
C ALA A 74 -0.37 17.09 -13.84
N ASP A 75 0.02 15.83 -13.99
CA ASP A 75 -0.55 14.69 -13.25
C ASP A 75 -0.17 14.75 -11.76
N VAL A 76 1.09 15.06 -11.45
CA VAL A 76 1.55 15.26 -10.07
C VAL A 76 0.87 16.47 -9.44
N ALA A 77 0.69 17.57 -10.18
CA ALA A 77 -0.05 18.73 -9.69
C ALA A 77 -1.55 18.44 -9.51
N ALA A 78 -2.14 17.54 -10.31
CA ALA A 78 -3.50 17.06 -10.11
C ALA A 78 -3.60 16.17 -8.86
N LEU A 79 -2.64 15.25 -8.68
CA LEU A 79 -2.55 14.38 -7.50
C LEU A 79 -2.38 15.18 -6.21
N HIS A 80 -1.54 16.21 -6.20
CA HIS A 80 -1.39 17.10 -5.03
C HIS A 80 -2.66 17.89 -4.72
N ARG A 81 -3.41 18.31 -5.74
CA ARG A 81 -4.71 18.98 -5.55
C ARG A 81 -5.76 18.03 -4.99
N GLU A 82 -5.77 16.79 -5.48
CA GLU A 82 -6.68 15.75 -5.00
C GLU A 82 -6.34 15.34 -3.56
N ALA A 83 -5.05 15.14 -3.25
CA ALA A 83 -4.60 14.83 -1.90
C ALA A 83 -4.79 15.98 -0.90
N ALA A 84 -4.89 17.23 -1.39
CA ALA A 84 -5.20 18.38 -0.56
C ALA A 84 -6.70 18.53 -0.28
N ARG A 85 -7.59 17.83 -1.01
CA ARG A 85 -9.00 17.72 -0.63
C ARG A 85 -9.08 16.85 0.61
N GLN A 86 -9.62 17.42 1.69
CA GLN A 86 -9.91 16.64 2.87
C GLN A 86 -11.17 15.81 2.61
N PRO A 87 -11.13 14.48 2.78
CA PRO A 87 -12.32 13.66 2.66
C PRO A 87 -13.33 14.06 3.75
N ASP A 88 -14.62 13.91 3.44
CA ASP A 88 -15.71 14.14 4.39
C ASP A 88 -15.45 13.35 5.69
N PRO A 89 -15.35 14.03 6.87
CA PRO A 89 -14.98 13.39 8.13
C PRO A 89 -15.99 12.31 8.57
N GLU A 90 -17.28 12.46 8.25
CA GLU A 90 -18.27 11.43 8.59
C GLU A 90 -18.04 10.16 7.77
N ARG A 91 -17.82 10.29 6.46
CA ARG A 91 -17.52 9.17 5.57
C ARG A 91 -16.19 8.49 5.92
N ALA A 92 -15.16 9.26 6.24
CA ALA A 92 -13.87 8.74 6.70
C ALA A 92 -14.03 7.94 8.00
N GLY A 93 -14.90 8.37 8.90
CA GLY A 93 -15.30 7.63 10.10
C GLY A 93 -15.92 6.27 9.78
N VAL A 94 -16.89 6.23 8.85
CA VAL A 94 -17.56 4.99 8.42
C VAL A 94 -16.57 4.01 7.77
N VAL A 95 -15.72 4.47 6.85
CA VAL A 95 -14.69 3.62 6.22
C VAL A 95 -13.72 3.03 7.26
N THR A 96 -13.37 3.82 8.28
CA THR A 96 -12.51 3.36 9.38
C THR A 96 -13.20 2.28 10.21
N GLN A 97 -14.50 2.43 10.49
CA GLN A 97 -15.29 1.41 11.17
C GLN A 97 -15.40 0.13 10.34
N LEU A 98 -15.70 0.23 9.05
CA LEU A 98 -15.73 -0.91 8.12
C LEU A 98 -14.38 -1.64 8.07
N ARG A 99 -13.27 -0.89 8.07
CA ARG A 99 -11.92 -1.47 8.17
C ARG A 99 -11.75 -2.25 9.49
N GLY A 100 -12.22 -1.69 10.61
CA GLY A 100 -12.21 -2.37 11.90
C GLY A 100 -12.98 -3.69 11.89
N VAL A 101 -14.19 -3.69 11.33
CA VAL A 101 -15.03 -4.89 11.17
C VAL A 101 -14.35 -5.93 10.28
N GLY A 102 -13.82 -5.53 9.12
CA GLY A 102 -13.11 -6.43 8.22
C GLY A 102 -11.86 -7.06 8.85
N VAL A 103 -11.12 -6.32 9.69
CA VAL A 103 -9.98 -6.86 10.45
C VAL A 103 -10.45 -7.90 11.46
N ALA A 104 -11.53 -7.64 12.20
CA ALA A 104 -12.08 -8.59 13.16
C ALA A 104 -12.51 -9.90 12.50
N LEU A 105 -13.27 -9.82 11.40
CA LEU A 105 -13.71 -11.00 10.63
C LEU A 105 -12.53 -11.82 10.09
N ASN A 106 -11.51 -11.15 9.55
CA ASN A 106 -10.30 -11.81 9.08
C ASN A 106 -9.51 -12.49 10.21
N GLN A 107 -9.49 -11.89 11.40
CA GLN A 107 -8.87 -12.53 12.56
C GLN A 107 -9.62 -13.79 12.98
N GLU A 108 -10.96 -13.77 13.00
CA GLU A 108 -11.74 -14.97 13.32
C GLU A 108 -11.48 -16.10 12.31
N GLN A 109 -11.49 -15.80 11.01
CA GLN A 109 -11.17 -16.80 9.98
C GLN A 109 -9.77 -17.38 10.17
N ARG A 110 -8.77 -16.55 10.48
CA ARG A 110 -7.40 -17.01 10.75
C ARG A 110 -7.31 -17.88 11.99
N ARG A 111 -8.01 -17.54 13.08
CA ARG A 111 -8.05 -18.34 14.30
C ARG A 111 -8.68 -19.71 14.04
N ARG A 112 -9.78 -19.78 13.27
CA ARG A 112 -10.39 -21.05 12.84
C ARG A 112 -9.40 -21.91 12.04
N ASN A 113 -8.79 -21.34 11.00
CA ASN A 113 -7.78 -22.03 10.20
C ASN A 113 -6.58 -22.52 11.03
N HIS A 114 -6.15 -21.74 12.03
CA HIS A 114 -5.10 -22.16 12.94
C HIS A 114 -5.56 -23.30 13.85
N GLY A 115 -6.78 -23.25 14.38
CA GLY A 115 -7.39 -24.32 15.18
C GLY A 115 -7.38 -25.67 14.45
N PHE A 116 -7.74 -25.68 13.16
CA PHE A 116 -7.63 -26.89 12.34
C PHE A 116 -6.21 -27.47 12.28
N LYS A 117 -5.22 -26.61 12.01
CA LYS A 117 -3.81 -27.04 11.94
C LYS A 117 -3.32 -27.61 13.27
N VAL A 118 -3.77 -27.03 14.39
CA VAL A 118 -3.41 -27.52 15.73
C VAL A 118 -4.07 -28.87 15.99
N LEU A 119 -5.36 -29.03 15.68
CA LEU A 119 -6.06 -30.30 15.86
C LEU A 119 -5.44 -31.42 15.00
N ASP A 120 -5.10 -31.12 13.75
CA ASP A 120 -4.41 -32.05 12.84
C ASP A 120 -3.04 -32.47 13.37
N ALA A 121 -2.24 -31.50 13.84
CA ALA A 121 -0.94 -31.79 14.46
C ALA A 121 -1.05 -32.62 15.75
N VAL A 122 -2.08 -32.36 16.57
CA VAL A 122 -2.36 -33.13 17.79
C VAL A 122 -2.76 -34.56 17.42
N TYR A 123 -3.63 -34.73 16.43
CA TYR A 123 -4.06 -36.03 15.94
C TYR A 123 -2.87 -36.87 15.45
N GLU A 124 -2.04 -36.33 14.55
CA GLU A 124 -0.88 -37.07 14.01
C GLU A 124 0.17 -37.38 15.09
N ARG A 125 0.36 -36.48 16.06
CA ARG A 125 1.25 -36.73 17.20
C ARG A 125 0.74 -37.89 18.07
N LEU A 126 -0.54 -37.89 18.43
CA LEU A 126 -1.12 -38.93 19.28
C LEU A 126 -1.12 -40.29 18.57
N LYS A 127 -1.47 -40.31 17.28
CA LYS A 127 -1.41 -41.49 16.43
C LYS A 127 0.01 -42.07 16.34
N GLY A 128 1.02 -41.22 16.08
CA GLY A 128 2.42 -41.65 16.01
C GLY A 128 2.98 -42.18 17.34
N SER A 129 2.45 -41.71 18.47
CA SER A 129 2.82 -42.18 19.81
C SER A 129 2.07 -43.42 20.28
N GLY A 130 1.05 -43.89 19.56
CA GLY A 130 0.17 -44.98 19.98
C GLY A 130 -0.77 -44.63 21.15
N GLN A 131 -0.90 -43.34 21.49
CA GLN A 131 -1.75 -42.83 22.58
C GLN A 131 -3.14 -42.38 22.11
N LEU A 132 -3.48 -42.64 20.85
CA LEU A 132 -4.78 -42.31 20.28
C LEU A 132 -5.76 -43.45 20.54
N ASP A 133 -6.52 -43.36 21.62
CA ASP A 133 -7.67 -44.22 21.85
C ASP A 133 -8.92 -43.71 21.09
N GLU A 134 -9.97 -44.53 21.09
CA GLU A 134 -11.21 -44.26 20.37
C GLU A 134 -11.94 -43.03 20.91
N GLU A 135 -11.95 -42.83 22.23
CA GLU A 135 -12.62 -41.70 22.87
C GLU A 135 -11.95 -40.37 22.50
N LEU A 136 -10.62 -40.34 22.50
CA LEU A 136 -9.83 -39.16 22.15
C LEU A 136 -9.96 -38.84 20.65
N ARG A 137 -10.04 -39.88 19.80
CA ARG A 137 -10.30 -39.74 18.36
C ARG A 137 -11.65 -39.08 18.11
N GLU A 138 -12.71 -39.54 18.77
CA GLU A 138 -14.05 -38.93 18.65
C GLU A 138 -14.07 -37.48 19.10
N LYS A 139 -13.40 -37.14 20.22
CA LYS A 139 -13.32 -35.76 20.72
C LYS A 139 -12.58 -34.83 19.74
N LEU A 140 -11.47 -35.29 19.16
CA LEU A 140 -10.72 -34.50 18.16
C LEU A 140 -11.56 -34.30 16.89
N PHE A 141 -12.28 -35.35 16.45
CA PHE A 141 -13.17 -35.25 15.32
C PHE A 141 -14.35 -34.30 15.58
N ALA A 142 -14.97 -34.37 16.76
CA ALA A 142 -16.03 -33.45 17.15
C ALA A 142 -15.55 -31.99 17.21
N ALA A 143 -14.35 -31.75 17.73
CA ALA A 143 -13.74 -30.41 17.76
C ALA A 143 -13.43 -29.88 16.35
N ALA A 144 -12.96 -30.75 15.45
CA ALA A 144 -12.73 -30.40 14.05
C ALA A 144 -14.06 -30.08 13.34
N THR A 145 -15.11 -30.89 13.54
CA THR A 145 -16.45 -30.65 12.99
C THR A 145 -17.06 -29.35 13.51
N ALA A 146 -16.90 -29.03 14.79
CA ALA A 146 -17.36 -27.75 15.35
C ALA A 146 -16.65 -26.54 14.72
N LEU A 147 -15.36 -26.67 14.39
CA LEU A 147 -14.63 -25.65 13.63
C LEU A 147 -15.00 -25.63 12.15
N ALA A 148 -15.44 -26.78 11.61
CA ALA A 148 -15.80 -27.01 10.21
C ALA A 148 -17.25 -26.74 9.88
N ASP A 149 -18.05 -26.18 10.80
CA ASP A 149 -19.39 -25.68 10.51
C ASP A 149 -19.35 -24.80 9.26
N GLU A 150 -19.71 -25.42 8.12
CA GLU A 150 -19.59 -24.87 6.77
C GLU A 150 -20.51 -23.67 6.64
N THR A 151 -21.69 -23.71 7.27
CA THR A 151 -22.61 -22.59 7.34
C THR A 151 -21.95 -21.39 8.01
N HIS A 152 -21.27 -21.58 9.15
CA HIS A 152 -20.56 -20.48 9.80
C HIS A 152 -19.35 -20.00 8.98
N ALA A 153 -18.64 -20.88 8.27
CA ALA A 153 -17.52 -20.48 7.42
C ALA A 153 -17.98 -19.65 6.21
N GLU A 154 -19.05 -20.08 5.55
CA GLU A 154 -19.70 -19.37 4.45
C GLU A 154 -20.21 -17.99 4.90
N LEU A 155 -20.85 -17.90 6.06
CA LEU A 155 -21.32 -16.62 6.62
C LEU A 155 -20.18 -15.63 6.89
N ILE A 156 -19.03 -16.10 7.40
CA ILE A 156 -17.85 -15.24 7.61
C ILE A 156 -17.29 -14.78 6.26
N ALA A 157 -17.17 -15.68 5.28
CA ALA A 157 -16.66 -15.34 3.95
C ALA A 157 -17.56 -14.32 3.25
N GLU A 158 -18.89 -14.54 3.26
CA GLU A 158 -19.88 -13.62 2.71
C GLU A 158 -19.85 -12.25 3.42
N ALA A 159 -19.70 -12.24 4.75
CA ALA A 159 -19.57 -11.01 5.52
C ALA A 159 -18.30 -10.23 5.15
N ILE A 160 -17.17 -10.91 4.94
CA ILE A 160 -15.91 -10.28 4.49
C ILE A 160 -16.12 -9.64 3.11
N GLU A 161 -16.70 -10.37 2.16
CA GLU A 161 -16.95 -9.87 0.79
C GLU A 161 -17.86 -8.63 0.81
N LYS A 162 -18.95 -8.67 1.60
CA LYS A 162 -19.87 -7.54 1.75
C LYS A 162 -19.18 -6.33 2.36
N VAL A 163 -18.38 -6.51 3.41
CA VAL A 163 -17.64 -5.41 4.06
C VAL A 163 -16.60 -4.81 3.11
N ASP A 164 -15.91 -5.63 2.32
CA ASP A 164 -14.95 -5.14 1.32
C ASP A 164 -15.66 -4.39 0.19
N THR A 165 -16.80 -4.88 -0.29
CA THR A 165 -17.64 -4.19 -1.29
C THR A 165 -18.09 -2.83 -0.76
N MET A 166 -18.60 -2.77 0.47
CA MET A 166 -18.99 -1.52 1.11
C MET A 166 -17.79 -0.57 1.23
N ARG A 167 -16.61 -1.06 1.63
CA ARG A 167 -15.40 -0.22 1.72
C ARG A 167 -15.01 0.37 0.37
N VAL A 168 -15.10 -0.38 -0.72
CA VAL A 168 -14.78 0.11 -2.07
C VAL A 168 -15.79 1.18 -2.49
N THR A 169 -17.09 0.92 -2.37
CA THR A 169 -18.14 1.89 -2.72
C THR A 169 -17.99 3.19 -1.93
N PHE A 170 -17.85 3.11 -0.59
CA PHE A 170 -17.68 4.30 0.24
C PHE A 170 -16.32 4.99 0.02
N GLY A 171 -15.26 4.23 -0.30
CA GLY A 171 -13.92 4.75 -0.56
C GLY A 171 -13.80 5.47 -1.90
N ASP A 172 -14.41 4.95 -2.96
CA ASP A 172 -14.41 5.59 -4.27
C ASP A 172 -15.23 6.90 -4.25
N GLU A 173 -16.30 6.97 -3.47
CA GLU A 173 -17.05 8.21 -3.28
C GLU A 173 -16.34 9.26 -2.41
N THR A 174 -15.25 8.91 -1.71
CA THR A 174 -14.42 9.89 -0.97
C THR A 174 -13.36 10.59 -1.84
N ARG A 175 -13.23 10.22 -3.12
CA ARG A 175 -12.30 10.82 -4.10
C ARG A 175 -12.92 11.91 -5.00
N LEU A 176 -14.07 12.47 -4.60
CA LEU A 176 -14.76 13.54 -5.35
C LEU A 176 -14.64 14.88 -4.60
#